data_AF-A0A0H3N8K9-F1
#
_entry.id   AF-A0A0H3N8K9-F1
#
_cell.length_a   1.000
_cell.length_b   1.000
_cell.length_c   1.000
_cell.angle_alpha   90.00
_cell.angle_beta   90.00
_cell.angle_gamma   90.00
#
_symmetry.space_group_name_H-M   'P 1'
#
loop_
_entity.id
_entity.type
_entity.pdbx_description
1 polymer ?
#
loop_
_entity_poly.entity_id
_entity_poly.type
_entity_poly.pdbx_seq_one_letter_code
_entity_poly.pdbx_strand_id
1 'polypeptide(L)'
;MTGKIEEIKDKINRFCNSNLNQEYKDISFKILQNLLDNNKEIIHSSRADIWSSAILNIVLEQNLLYNKKHPLHITKKEFSKQIGVSLNTINNKSSLIKDVCSIDFLNQDTIAISNVEFWVKETNSKSKSVDLDLEKKKILYKRYIKLSQDANSDIESIRYMEEAVNIGKSMITKEDKELGFWKGLSTRAYMIALESLARKLESINNLKESKKVLEYLIEINPSDEQGIRYKLLNVLIRLNDRTSINKLFELYKEEKSATWMYSKALYYFKNKSMFLANDSIKVARSKNKYVGLYLLDWRNAFGREFVTEEEKAEAVYYYDENIVVWNEVKGSMDWLLKKMLEFS
;
A
#
# COMPACT_ATOMS: atom_id res chain seq x y z
N MET A 1 3.22 -37.12 15.48
CA MET A 1 3.28 -35.66 15.26
C MET A 1 2.00 -35.12 14.59
N THR A 2 1.52 -35.74 13.50
CA THR A 2 0.34 -35.30 12.72
C THR A 2 -1.02 -35.38 13.46
N GLY A 3 -1.22 -36.35 14.35
CA GLY A 3 -2.54 -36.60 14.96
C GLY A 3 -3.13 -35.41 15.75
N LYS A 4 -2.32 -34.66 16.51
CA LYS A 4 -2.80 -33.53 17.29
C LYS A 4 -3.14 -32.31 16.43
N ILE A 5 -2.38 -32.09 15.36
CA ILE A 5 -2.63 -31.02 14.40
C ILE A 5 -3.96 -31.27 13.68
N GLU A 6 -4.18 -32.50 13.23
CA GLU A 6 -5.45 -32.89 12.61
C GLU A 6 -6.63 -32.77 13.60
N GLU A 7 -6.45 -33.13 14.87
CA GLU A 7 -7.49 -32.91 15.89
C GLU A 7 -7.85 -31.42 16.06
N ILE A 8 -6.85 -30.52 16.06
CA ILE A 8 -7.07 -29.07 16.12
C ILE A 8 -7.82 -28.60 14.88
N LYS A 9 -7.38 -29.01 13.68
CA LYS A 9 -8.05 -28.66 12.41
C LYS A 9 -9.49 -29.13 12.38
N ASP A 10 -9.75 -30.33 12.87
CA ASP A 10 -11.08 -30.93 12.84
C ASP A 10 -12.04 -30.19 13.78
N LYS A 11 -11.56 -29.74 14.95
CA LYS A 11 -12.34 -28.88 15.86
C LYS A 11 -12.62 -27.50 15.27
N ILE A 12 -11.63 -26.88 14.63
CA ILE A 12 -11.82 -25.60 13.91
C ILE A 12 -12.87 -25.79 12.80
N ASN A 13 -12.74 -26.84 12.00
CA ASN A 13 -13.66 -27.14 10.90
C ASN A 13 -15.10 -27.33 11.40
N ARG A 14 -15.30 -28.13 12.45
CA ARG A 14 -16.63 -28.33 13.06
C ARG A 14 -17.26 -27.03 13.55
N PHE A 15 -16.47 -26.20 14.25
CA PHE A 15 -16.97 -24.92 14.74
C PHE A 15 -17.34 -23.97 13.60
N CYS A 16 -16.46 -23.81 12.61
CA CYS A 16 -16.69 -22.91 11.49
C CYS A 16 -17.86 -23.36 10.61
N ASN A 17 -18.02 -24.66 10.35
CA ASN A 17 -19.15 -25.16 9.56
C ASN A 17 -20.50 -24.99 10.27
N SER A 18 -20.50 -25.01 11.61
CA SER A 18 -21.73 -24.88 12.41
C SER A 18 -22.12 -23.43 12.69
N ASN A 19 -21.15 -22.51 12.77
CA ASN A 19 -21.39 -21.15 13.27
C ASN A 19 -20.88 -20.03 12.36
N LEU A 20 -19.91 -20.30 11.49
CA LEU A 20 -19.22 -19.31 10.67
C LEU A 20 -19.35 -19.66 9.18
N ASN A 21 -18.26 -19.53 8.42
CA ASN A 21 -18.19 -19.86 7.01
C ASN A 21 -16.78 -20.35 6.63
N GLN A 22 -16.59 -20.65 5.34
CA GLN A 22 -15.32 -21.13 4.80
C GLN A 22 -14.17 -20.14 5.01
N GLU A 23 -14.42 -18.83 4.88
CA GLU A 23 -13.39 -17.80 5.00
C GLU A 23 -12.78 -17.74 6.41
N TYR A 24 -13.61 -17.77 7.46
CA TYR A 24 -13.10 -17.79 8.84
C TYR A 24 -12.37 -19.11 9.17
N LYS A 25 -12.73 -20.21 8.51
CA LYS A 25 -12.00 -21.47 8.62
C LYS A 25 -10.60 -21.34 8.01
N ASP A 26 -10.50 -20.79 6.81
CA ASP A 26 -9.22 -20.62 6.11
C ASP A 26 -8.28 -19.70 6.89
N ILE A 27 -8.81 -18.61 7.44
CA ILE A 27 -8.08 -17.72 8.35
C ILE A 27 -7.59 -18.47 9.60
N SER A 28 -8.45 -19.28 10.22
CA SER A 28 -8.07 -20.07 11.40
C SER A 28 -6.94 -21.04 11.08
N PHE A 29 -6.95 -21.63 9.88
CA PHE A 29 -5.87 -22.50 9.41
C PHE A 29 -4.59 -21.74 9.10
N LYS A 30 -4.67 -20.52 8.57
CA LYS A 30 -3.48 -19.65 8.42
C LYS A 30 -2.81 -19.37 9.76
N ILE A 31 -3.59 -19.04 10.80
CA ILE A 31 -3.05 -18.85 12.16
C ILE A 31 -2.39 -20.13 12.67
N LEU A 32 -3.05 -21.28 12.51
CA LEU A 32 -2.46 -22.56 12.91
C LEU A 32 -1.14 -22.83 12.18
N GLN A 33 -1.10 -22.60 10.87
CA GLN A 33 0.10 -22.84 10.08
C GLN A 33 1.24 -21.91 10.53
N ASN A 34 0.97 -20.61 10.68
CA ASN A 34 1.97 -19.65 11.14
C ASN A 34 2.50 -19.97 12.56
N LEU A 35 1.61 -20.43 13.46
CA LEU A 35 2.01 -20.90 14.78
C LEU A 35 2.98 -22.09 14.69
N LEU A 36 2.72 -23.05 13.78
CA LEU A 36 3.58 -24.22 13.58
C LEU A 36 4.92 -23.86 12.94
N ASP A 37 4.93 -22.90 12.02
CA ASP A 37 6.14 -22.42 11.35
C ASP A 37 7.07 -21.71 12.35
N ASN A 38 6.50 -20.97 13.32
CA ASN A 38 7.26 -20.26 14.35
C ASN A 38 7.67 -21.17 15.53
N ASN A 39 6.78 -22.07 15.98
CA ASN A 39 7.09 -22.99 17.07
C ASN A 39 6.21 -24.25 17.02
N LYS A 40 6.62 -25.24 16.24
CA LYS A 40 5.87 -26.49 16.04
C LYS A 40 5.59 -27.26 17.33
N GLU A 41 6.51 -27.28 18.28
CA GLU A 41 6.39 -28.08 19.51
C GLU A 41 5.38 -27.50 20.50
N ILE A 42 5.05 -26.20 20.38
CA ILE A 42 4.19 -25.51 21.34
C ILE A 42 2.81 -26.17 21.47
N ILE A 43 2.29 -26.75 20.38
CA ILE A 43 0.96 -27.39 20.34
C ILE A 43 0.85 -28.56 21.32
N HIS A 44 1.98 -29.13 21.77
CA HIS A 44 1.98 -30.25 22.71
C HIS A 44 1.70 -29.82 24.16
N SER A 45 1.94 -28.55 24.51
CA SER A 45 1.80 -28.02 25.89
C SER A 45 0.39 -28.01 26.48
N SER A 46 -0.66 -28.21 25.67
CA SER A 46 -2.05 -28.15 26.12
C SER A 46 -2.96 -28.99 25.25
N ARG A 47 -4.17 -29.34 25.71
CA ARG A 47 -5.15 -30.13 24.96
C ARG A 47 -5.52 -29.45 23.62
N ALA A 48 -5.92 -30.24 22.62
CA ALA A 48 -6.23 -29.74 21.27
C ALA A 48 -7.43 -28.77 21.26
N ASP A 49 -8.42 -28.99 22.12
CA ASP A 49 -9.58 -28.10 22.30
C ASP A 49 -9.17 -26.69 22.75
N ILE A 50 -8.19 -26.56 23.64
CA ILE A 50 -7.66 -25.28 24.09
C ILE A 50 -7.01 -24.52 22.93
N TRP A 51 -6.21 -25.21 22.10
CA TRP A 51 -5.57 -24.61 20.93
C TRP A 51 -6.58 -24.16 19.87
N SER A 52 -7.52 -25.02 19.49
CA SER A 52 -8.56 -24.65 18.52
C SER A 52 -9.42 -23.49 19.04
N SER A 53 -9.76 -23.47 20.34
CA SER A 53 -10.52 -22.39 20.95
C SER A 53 -9.78 -21.05 20.90
N ALA A 54 -8.48 -21.06 21.20
CA ALA A 54 -7.68 -19.84 21.21
C ALA A 54 -7.49 -19.25 19.82
N ILE A 55 -7.25 -20.12 18.81
CA ILE A 55 -7.18 -19.71 17.40
C ILE A 55 -8.51 -19.08 16.97
N LEU A 56 -9.62 -19.79 17.18
CA LEU A 56 -10.95 -19.28 16.85
C LEU A 56 -11.27 -17.97 17.59
N ASN A 57 -10.88 -17.86 18.86
CA ASN A 57 -11.09 -16.64 19.62
C ASN A 57 -10.37 -15.44 18.98
N ILE A 58 -9.13 -15.61 18.54
CA ILE A 58 -8.38 -14.56 17.82
C ILE A 58 -9.15 -14.13 16.57
N VAL A 59 -9.63 -15.10 15.78
CA VAL A 59 -10.42 -14.81 14.57
C VAL A 59 -11.70 -14.06 14.91
N LEU A 60 -12.46 -14.51 15.92
CA LEU A 60 -13.70 -13.86 16.36
C LEU A 60 -13.47 -12.44 16.87
N GLU A 61 -12.39 -12.21 17.65
CA GLU A 61 -12.02 -10.89 18.17
C GLU A 61 -11.63 -9.93 17.04
N GLN A 62 -10.69 -10.35 16.19
CA GLN A 62 -10.15 -9.50 15.12
C GLN A 62 -11.19 -9.17 14.05
N ASN A 63 -12.17 -10.05 13.89
CA ASN A 63 -13.27 -9.85 12.98
C ASN A 63 -14.52 -9.26 13.63
N LEU A 64 -14.47 -8.85 14.90
CA LEU A 64 -15.59 -8.19 15.58
C LEU A 64 -16.88 -9.02 15.60
N LEU A 65 -16.79 -10.36 15.56
CA LEU A 65 -17.96 -11.24 15.63
C LEU A 65 -18.63 -11.19 17.01
N TYR A 66 -17.92 -10.70 18.03
CA TYR A 66 -18.51 -10.37 19.33
C TYR A 66 -19.36 -9.10 19.33
N ASN A 67 -19.42 -8.35 18.23
CA ASN A 67 -20.29 -7.20 18.10
C ASN A 67 -21.70 -7.63 17.68
N LYS A 68 -22.72 -7.20 18.42
CA LYS A 68 -24.14 -7.53 18.20
C LYS A 68 -24.68 -7.19 16.81
N LYS A 69 -24.03 -6.26 16.10
CA LYS A 69 -24.43 -5.88 14.76
C LYS A 69 -23.92 -6.83 13.67
N HIS A 70 -22.89 -7.62 13.95
CA HIS A 70 -22.31 -8.51 12.96
C HIS A 70 -23.33 -9.60 12.56
N PRO A 71 -23.46 -9.98 11.26
CA PRO A 71 -24.46 -10.97 10.83
C PRO A 71 -24.25 -12.34 11.45
N LEU A 72 -22.98 -12.68 11.72
CA LEU A 72 -22.56 -13.90 12.40
C LEU A 72 -22.21 -13.63 13.86
N HIS A 73 -22.99 -12.78 14.54
CA HIS A 73 -22.72 -12.44 15.92
C HIS A 73 -22.79 -13.66 16.83
N ILE A 74 -21.80 -13.80 17.72
CA ILE A 74 -21.79 -14.74 18.84
C ILE A 74 -21.28 -14.02 20.09
N THR A 75 -21.77 -14.35 21.29
CA THR A 75 -21.20 -13.80 22.53
C THR A 75 -20.00 -14.63 23.01
N LYS A 76 -19.07 -14.02 23.77
CA LYS A 76 -17.97 -14.74 24.40
C LYS A 76 -18.45 -15.92 25.27
N LYS A 77 -19.58 -15.75 25.98
CA LYS A 77 -20.17 -16.81 26.81
C LYS A 77 -20.71 -17.97 25.98
N GLU A 78 -21.42 -17.70 24.89
CA GLU A 78 -21.91 -18.74 23.98
C GLU A 78 -20.76 -19.48 23.32
N PHE A 79 -19.76 -18.76 22.82
CA PHE A 79 -18.55 -19.35 22.25
C PHE A 79 -17.85 -20.30 23.22
N SER A 80 -17.57 -19.83 24.45
CA SER A 80 -16.94 -20.64 25.50
C SER A 80 -17.77 -21.87 25.86
N LYS A 81 -19.10 -21.73 25.93
CA LYS A 81 -20.03 -22.83 26.21
C LYS A 81 -20.05 -23.88 25.09
N GLN A 82 -20.07 -23.43 23.83
CA GLN A 82 -20.11 -24.32 22.67
C GLN A 82 -18.84 -25.17 22.53
N ILE A 83 -17.67 -24.58 22.80
CA ILE A 83 -16.41 -25.33 22.71
C ILE A 83 -16.08 -26.11 24.00
N GLY A 84 -16.67 -25.72 25.14
CA GLY A 84 -16.45 -26.41 26.42
C GLY A 84 -15.12 -26.05 27.09
N VAL A 85 -14.55 -24.87 26.78
CA VAL A 85 -13.31 -24.37 27.38
C VAL A 85 -13.59 -23.03 28.05
N SER A 86 -13.06 -22.83 29.27
CA SER A 86 -13.29 -21.60 30.04
C SER A 86 -12.71 -20.36 29.34
N LEU A 87 -13.39 -19.22 29.46
CA LEU A 87 -12.91 -17.95 28.89
C LEU A 87 -11.51 -17.56 29.37
N ASN A 88 -11.18 -17.82 30.64
CA ASN A 88 -9.86 -17.52 31.18
C ASN A 88 -8.76 -18.35 30.48
N THR A 89 -9.02 -19.65 30.28
CA THR A 89 -8.11 -20.54 29.54
C THR A 89 -7.94 -20.11 28.09
N ILE A 90 -9.05 -19.73 27.43
CA ILE A 90 -9.04 -19.25 26.04
C ILE A 90 -8.20 -17.97 25.93
N ASN A 91 -8.43 -16.99 26.79
CA ASN A 91 -7.73 -15.71 26.76
C ASN A 91 -6.23 -15.89 27.00
N ASN A 92 -5.84 -16.65 28.03
CA ASN A 92 -4.43 -16.92 28.33
C ASN A 92 -3.71 -17.59 27.15
N LYS A 93 -4.38 -18.56 26.50
CA LYS A 93 -3.81 -19.23 25.34
C LYS A 93 -3.79 -18.33 24.09
N SER A 94 -4.80 -17.47 23.92
CA SER A 94 -4.85 -16.49 22.82
C SER A 94 -3.69 -15.50 22.92
N SER A 95 -3.36 -15.03 24.13
CA SER A 95 -2.19 -14.17 24.35
C SER A 95 -0.90 -14.87 23.95
N LEU A 96 -0.71 -16.14 24.34
CA LEU A 96 0.47 -16.92 23.94
C LEU A 96 0.58 -17.03 22.40
N ILE A 97 -0.52 -17.25 21.69
CA ILE A 97 -0.50 -17.28 20.21
C ILE A 97 -0.11 -15.92 19.64
N LYS A 98 -0.62 -14.82 20.22
CA LYS A 98 -0.29 -13.44 19.83
C LYS A 98 1.21 -13.15 19.98
N ASP A 99 1.83 -13.67 21.03
CA ASP A 99 3.27 -13.51 21.28
C ASP A 99 4.11 -14.30 20.26
N VAL A 100 3.64 -15.47 19.82
CA VAL A 100 4.38 -16.35 18.88
C VAL A 100 4.20 -15.94 17.42
N CYS A 101 3.00 -15.53 16.99
CA CYS A 101 2.70 -15.34 15.57
C CYS A 101 3.08 -13.94 15.02
N SER A 102 3.63 -13.05 15.85
CA SER A 102 3.79 -11.61 15.58
C SER A 102 2.47 -10.86 15.41
N ILE A 103 2.43 -9.66 15.99
CA ILE A 103 1.30 -8.73 15.91
C ILE A 103 1.04 -8.31 14.45
N ASP A 104 2.06 -8.24 13.59
CA ASP A 104 1.88 -7.81 12.21
C ASP A 104 1.13 -8.84 11.35
N PHE A 105 1.48 -10.13 11.45
CA PHE A 105 0.75 -11.21 10.77
C PHE A 105 -0.72 -11.23 11.22
N LEU A 106 -0.94 -11.19 12.54
CA LEU A 106 -2.26 -11.21 13.12
C LEU A 106 -3.10 -9.96 12.81
N ASN A 107 -2.50 -8.86 12.37
CA ASN A 107 -3.26 -7.67 11.98
C ASN A 107 -3.50 -7.57 10.47
N GLN A 108 -2.82 -8.39 9.66
CA GLN A 108 -2.87 -8.31 8.20
C GLN A 108 -3.57 -9.52 7.58
N ASP A 109 -3.29 -10.74 8.05
CA ASP A 109 -3.62 -11.98 7.34
C ASP A 109 -4.81 -12.76 7.93
N THR A 110 -5.42 -12.26 9.00
CA THR A 110 -6.40 -12.99 9.82
C THR A 110 -7.76 -12.30 9.97
N ILE A 111 -8.01 -11.32 9.13
CA ILE A 111 -9.30 -10.61 9.07
C ILE A 111 -10.01 -11.08 7.79
N ALA A 112 -11.33 -11.29 7.82
CA ALA A 112 -12.20 -11.81 6.75
C ALA A 112 -12.73 -10.69 5.84
N ILE A 113 -12.63 -10.85 4.53
CA ILE A 113 -12.95 -9.82 3.51
C ILE A 113 -14.42 -9.46 3.62
N SER A 114 -15.28 -10.47 3.74
CA SER A 114 -16.72 -10.31 3.94
C SER A 114 -17.06 -9.43 5.15
N ASN A 115 -16.28 -9.53 6.22
CA ASN A 115 -16.45 -8.72 7.42
C ASN A 115 -16.15 -7.24 7.17
N VAL A 116 -15.08 -6.94 6.41
CA VAL A 116 -14.75 -5.55 6.05
C VAL A 116 -15.84 -4.95 5.19
N GLU A 117 -16.32 -5.65 4.17
CA GLU A 117 -17.42 -5.18 3.33
C GLU A 117 -18.71 -4.96 4.13
N PHE A 118 -18.99 -5.84 5.10
CA PHE A 118 -20.12 -5.66 6.02
C PHE A 118 -19.98 -4.36 6.81
N TRP A 119 -18.83 -4.10 7.43
CA TRP A 119 -18.62 -2.89 8.22
C TRP A 119 -18.63 -1.62 7.35
N VAL A 120 -18.13 -1.67 6.11
CA VAL A 120 -18.26 -0.57 5.12
C VAL A 120 -19.72 -0.26 4.82
N LYS A 121 -20.53 -1.29 4.55
CA LYS A 121 -21.97 -1.10 4.27
C LYS A 121 -22.70 -0.58 5.51
N GLU A 122 -22.36 -1.05 6.70
CA GLU A 122 -22.93 -0.56 7.96
C GLU A 122 -22.53 0.91 8.24
N THR A 123 -21.31 1.33 7.90
CA THR A 123 -20.87 2.73 8.04
C THR A 123 -21.47 3.66 7.00
N ASN A 124 -21.66 3.18 5.76
CA ASN A 124 -22.26 3.97 4.68
C ASN A 124 -23.80 4.05 4.78
N SER A 125 -24.45 3.06 5.40
CA SER A 125 -25.92 3.01 5.48
C SER A 125 -26.53 3.84 6.62
N LYS A 126 -25.74 4.30 7.60
CA LYS A 126 -26.21 5.17 8.68
C LYS A 126 -25.18 6.23 9.04
N SER A 127 -25.55 7.49 8.81
CA SER A 127 -24.89 8.72 9.28
C SER A 127 -24.91 8.87 10.81
N LYS A 128 -24.37 7.88 11.53
CA LYS A 128 -23.91 7.97 12.92
C LYS A 128 -22.67 7.10 13.00
N SER A 129 -21.51 7.75 12.86
CA SER A 129 -20.19 7.14 13.00
C SER A 129 -20.15 6.29 14.26
N VAL A 130 -20.07 4.98 14.11
CA VAL A 130 -19.51 4.14 15.17
C VAL A 130 -18.05 4.59 15.26
N ASP A 131 -17.71 5.39 16.27
CA ASP A 131 -16.34 5.86 16.43
C ASP A 131 -15.48 4.66 16.84
N LEU A 132 -14.86 4.06 15.82
CA LEU A 132 -13.86 3.02 16.02
C LEU A 132 -12.68 3.65 16.77
N ASP A 133 -12.19 2.95 17.78
CA ASP A 133 -10.94 3.34 18.43
C ASP A 133 -9.77 3.33 17.43
N LEU A 134 -8.69 4.04 17.77
CA LEU A 134 -7.56 4.26 16.87
C LEU A 134 -6.89 2.94 16.44
N GLU A 135 -6.81 1.96 17.32
CA GLU A 135 -6.20 0.65 17.00
C GLU A 135 -7.02 -0.10 15.95
N LYS A 136 -8.35 -0.09 16.05
CA LYS A 136 -9.22 -0.64 15.01
C LYS A 136 -9.07 0.09 13.68
N LYS A 137 -8.93 1.42 13.70
CA LYS A 137 -8.70 2.21 12.48
C LYS A 137 -7.36 1.84 11.82
N LYS A 138 -6.28 1.66 12.60
CA LYS A 138 -4.97 1.22 12.07
C LYS A 138 -5.04 -0.17 11.43
N ILE A 139 -5.73 -1.11 12.07
CA ILE A 139 -5.94 -2.46 11.54
C ILE A 139 -6.70 -2.39 10.20
N LEU A 140 -7.81 -1.65 10.17
CA LEU A 140 -8.62 -1.50 8.98
C LEU A 140 -7.86 -0.80 7.83
N TYR A 141 -7.06 0.21 8.15
CA TYR A 141 -6.16 0.87 7.20
C TYR A 141 -5.19 -0.11 6.55
N LYS A 142 -4.39 -0.82 7.36
CA LYS A 142 -3.40 -1.80 6.85
C LYS A 142 -4.06 -2.85 5.96
N ARG A 143 -5.26 -3.25 6.34
CA ARG A 143 -6.04 -4.21 5.59
C ARG A 143 -6.50 -3.70 4.23
N TYR A 144 -7.04 -2.49 4.14
CA TYR A 144 -7.45 -1.95 2.85
C TYR A 144 -6.27 -1.81 1.88
N ILE A 145 -5.08 -1.47 2.39
CA ILE A 145 -3.86 -1.50 1.59
C ILE A 145 -3.60 -2.91 1.05
N LYS A 146 -3.69 -3.95 1.89
CA LYS A 146 -3.49 -5.34 1.48
C LYS A 146 -4.54 -5.82 0.47
N LEU A 147 -5.83 -5.53 0.72
CA LEU A 147 -6.92 -5.86 -0.22
C LEU A 147 -6.73 -5.16 -1.56
N SER A 148 -6.26 -3.92 -1.56
CA SER A 148 -5.94 -3.20 -2.78
C SER A 148 -4.77 -3.85 -3.55
N GLN A 149 -3.77 -4.42 -2.85
CA GLN A 149 -2.66 -5.14 -3.48
C GLN A 149 -3.09 -6.50 -4.05
N ASP A 150 -3.98 -7.21 -3.36
CA ASP A 150 -4.45 -8.55 -3.72
C ASP A 150 -5.70 -8.55 -4.63
N ALA A 151 -6.21 -7.37 -4.99
CA ALA A 151 -7.42 -7.22 -5.78
C ALA A 151 -7.28 -7.87 -7.18
N ASN A 152 -8.37 -8.48 -7.66
CA ASN A 152 -8.38 -9.17 -8.95
C ASN A 152 -8.62 -8.21 -10.14
N SER A 153 -8.91 -6.94 -9.86
CA SER A 153 -9.09 -5.90 -10.87
C SER A 153 -8.65 -4.53 -10.37
N ASP A 154 -8.26 -3.66 -11.29
CA ASP A 154 -7.85 -2.29 -10.94
C ASP A 154 -8.98 -1.48 -10.29
N ILE A 155 -10.23 -1.68 -10.71
CA ILE A 155 -11.39 -0.97 -10.15
C ILE A 155 -11.61 -1.36 -8.68
N GLU A 156 -11.55 -2.66 -8.37
CA GLU A 156 -11.63 -3.16 -6.99
C GLU A 156 -10.45 -2.64 -6.16
N SER A 157 -9.25 -2.68 -6.75
CA SER A 157 -8.03 -2.16 -6.15
C SER A 157 -8.15 -0.69 -5.75
N ILE A 158 -8.70 0.16 -6.63
CA ILE A 158 -8.94 1.58 -6.39
C ILE A 158 -9.96 1.78 -5.27
N ARG A 159 -11.09 1.05 -5.30
CA ARG A 159 -12.12 1.16 -4.24
C ARG A 159 -11.55 0.86 -2.86
N TYR A 160 -10.76 -0.20 -2.72
CA TYR A 160 -10.10 -0.49 -1.44
C TYR A 160 -9.11 0.61 -1.06
N MET A 161 -8.39 1.19 -2.02
CA MET A 161 -7.47 2.29 -1.73
C MET A 161 -8.20 3.57 -1.30
N GLU A 162 -9.36 3.89 -1.88
CA GLU A 162 -10.22 4.99 -1.44
C GLU A 162 -10.67 4.80 0.02
N GLU A 163 -11.03 3.57 0.40
CA GLU A 163 -11.35 3.23 1.78
C GLU A 163 -10.12 3.37 2.71
N ALA A 164 -8.92 2.98 2.24
CA ALA A 164 -7.67 3.21 2.98
C ALA A 164 -7.42 4.71 3.22
N VAL A 165 -7.66 5.55 2.21
CA VAL A 165 -7.56 7.01 2.31
C VAL A 165 -8.57 7.56 3.33
N ASN A 166 -9.82 7.11 3.28
CA ASN A 166 -10.87 7.54 4.21
C ASN A 166 -10.55 7.18 5.66
N ILE A 167 -10.13 5.94 5.92
CA ILE A 167 -9.71 5.51 7.25
C ILE A 167 -8.45 6.25 7.68
N GLY A 168 -7.46 6.39 6.79
CA GLY A 168 -6.25 7.20 6.98
C GLY A 168 -6.57 8.59 7.51
N LYS A 169 -7.49 9.28 6.82
CA LYS A 169 -7.97 10.61 7.21
C LYS A 169 -8.61 10.63 8.59
N SER A 170 -9.41 9.61 8.91
CA SER A 170 -10.12 9.49 10.19
C SER A 170 -9.20 9.21 11.39
N MET A 171 -7.97 8.76 11.14
CA MET A 171 -6.95 8.54 12.18
C MET A 171 -6.22 9.82 12.58
N ILE A 172 -6.29 10.88 11.77
CA ILE A 172 -5.53 12.11 12.00
C ILE A 172 -5.99 12.80 13.28
N THR A 173 -5.09 12.92 14.25
CA THR A 173 -5.34 13.67 15.49
C THR A 173 -4.96 15.15 15.34
N LYS A 174 -5.23 15.94 16.38
CA LYS A 174 -4.82 17.35 16.41
C LYS A 174 -3.29 17.46 16.49
N GLU A 175 -2.67 16.63 17.33
CA GLU A 175 -1.22 16.57 17.54
C GLU A 175 -0.49 16.20 16.25
N ASP A 176 -1.02 15.25 15.47
CA ASP A 176 -0.47 14.88 14.17
C ASP A 176 -0.40 16.09 13.21
N LYS A 177 -1.43 16.95 13.22
CA LYS A 177 -1.46 18.15 12.37
C LYS A 177 -0.45 19.21 12.83
N GLU A 178 -0.29 19.39 14.13
CA GLU A 178 0.65 20.36 14.70
C GLU A 178 2.11 20.01 14.42
N LEU A 179 2.43 18.72 14.27
CA LEU A 179 3.75 18.25 13.86
C LEU A 179 4.07 18.50 12.37
N GLY A 180 3.05 18.78 11.55
CA GLY A 180 3.13 18.83 10.09
C GLY A 180 2.86 17.46 9.45
N PHE A 181 2.32 17.48 8.23
CA PHE A 181 1.75 16.30 7.58
C PHE A 181 2.75 15.14 7.41
N TRP A 182 4.02 15.42 7.09
CA TRP A 182 5.03 14.39 6.94
C TRP A 182 5.53 13.79 8.26
N LYS A 183 5.53 14.56 9.36
CA LYS A 183 6.09 14.14 10.65
C LYS A 183 5.07 13.40 11.53
N GLY A 184 3.79 13.76 11.45
CA GLY A 184 2.72 13.03 12.14
C GLY A 184 2.53 11.62 11.58
N LEU A 185 2.32 10.63 12.45
CA LEU A 185 2.23 9.23 12.04
C LEU A 185 0.95 8.96 11.23
N SER A 186 -0.18 9.50 11.70
CA SER A 186 -1.47 9.28 11.03
C SER A 186 -1.59 10.14 9.77
N THR A 187 -1.06 11.37 9.77
CA THR A 187 -1.01 12.22 8.58
C THR A 187 -0.12 11.59 7.51
N ARG A 188 1.03 11.02 7.89
CA ARG A 188 1.90 10.30 6.95
C ARG A 188 1.22 9.06 6.37
N ALA A 189 0.51 8.28 7.19
CA ALA A 189 -0.27 7.14 6.70
C ALA A 189 -1.34 7.60 5.67
N TYR A 190 -2.07 8.67 5.97
CA TYR A 190 -3.03 9.25 5.03
C TYR A 190 -2.38 9.68 3.71
N MET A 191 -1.21 10.33 3.75
CA MET A 191 -0.48 10.74 2.55
C MET A 191 0.02 9.56 1.71
N ILE A 192 0.51 8.49 2.36
CA ILE A 192 0.94 7.28 1.66
C ILE A 192 -0.23 6.62 0.92
N ALA A 193 -1.41 6.57 1.54
CA ALA A 193 -2.61 6.05 0.89
C ALA A 193 -3.06 6.93 -0.29
N LEU A 194 -2.99 8.26 -0.16
CA LEU A 194 -3.28 9.18 -1.27
C LEU A 194 -2.31 8.99 -2.44
N GLU A 195 -1.01 8.87 -2.17
CA GLU A 195 -0.01 8.63 -3.21
C GLU A 195 -0.28 7.28 -3.91
N SER A 196 -0.60 6.25 -3.13
CA SER A 196 -0.95 4.92 -3.66
C SER A 196 -2.23 4.96 -4.50
N LEU A 197 -3.22 5.76 -4.10
CA LEU A 197 -4.44 6.00 -4.88
C LEU A 197 -4.12 6.68 -6.21
N ALA A 198 -3.30 7.74 -6.20
CA ALA A 198 -2.88 8.43 -7.41
C ALA A 198 -2.19 7.47 -8.40
N ARG A 199 -1.26 6.64 -7.92
CA ARG A 199 -0.58 5.63 -8.78
C ARG A 199 -1.56 4.65 -9.43
N LYS A 200 -2.60 4.19 -8.71
CA LYS A 200 -3.62 3.29 -9.26
C LYS A 200 -4.55 4.00 -10.24
N LEU A 201 -4.89 5.26 -9.98
CA LEU A 201 -5.65 6.09 -10.93
C LEU A 201 -4.85 6.30 -12.22
N GLU A 202 -3.53 6.52 -12.10
CA GLU A 202 -2.65 6.64 -13.25
C GLU A 202 -2.56 5.33 -14.07
N SER A 203 -2.49 4.16 -13.42
CA SER A 203 -2.36 2.86 -14.10
C SER A 203 -3.58 2.53 -14.97
N ILE A 204 -4.78 2.97 -14.57
CA ILE A 204 -6.00 2.86 -15.39
C ILE A 204 -6.23 4.06 -16.33
N ASN A 205 -5.21 4.91 -16.51
CA ASN A 205 -5.25 6.11 -17.34
C ASN A 205 -6.31 7.15 -16.89
N ASN A 206 -6.74 7.12 -15.63
CA ASN A 206 -7.57 8.17 -15.03
C ASN A 206 -6.70 9.35 -14.53
N LEU A 207 -6.01 9.97 -15.49
CA LEU A 207 -4.99 10.97 -15.23
C LEU A 207 -5.55 12.25 -14.58
N LYS A 208 -6.80 12.60 -14.86
CA LYS A 208 -7.44 13.81 -14.30
C LYS A 208 -7.66 13.69 -12.79
N GLU A 209 -8.13 12.54 -12.32
CA GLU A 209 -8.30 12.33 -10.88
C GLU A 209 -6.95 12.12 -10.19
N SER A 210 -6.01 11.39 -10.83
CA SER A 210 -4.63 11.28 -10.32
C SER A 210 -3.97 12.65 -10.12
N LYS A 211 -4.13 13.56 -11.11
CA LYS A 211 -3.62 14.94 -11.02
C LYS A 211 -4.17 15.64 -9.78
N LYS A 212 -5.48 15.60 -9.54
CA LYS A 212 -6.10 16.27 -8.37
C LYS A 212 -5.53 15.76 -7.05
N VAL A 213 -5.35 14.44 -6.93
CA VAL A 213 -4.79 13.81 -5.73
C VAL A 213 -3.34 14.26 -5.50
N LEU A 214 -2.53 14.30 -6.56
CA LEU A 214 -1.13 14.73 -6.47
C LEU A 214 -0.98 16.23 -6.19
N GLU A 215 -1.81 17.09 -6.80
CA GLU A 215 -1.85 18.53 -6.49
C GLU A 215 -2.25 18.75 -5.02
N TYR A 216 -3.23 18.01 -4.50
CA TYR A 216 -3.62 18.07 -3.10
C TYR A 216 -2.51 17.60 -2.16
N LEU A 217 -1.73 16.57 -2.52
CA LEU A 217 -0.57 16.11 -1.75
C LEU A 217 0.51 17.19 -1.61
N ILE A 218 0.77 17.97 -2.67
CA ILE A 218 1.69 19.11 -2.63
C ILE A 218 1.13 20.23 -1.73
N GLU A 219 -0.17 20.49 -1.80
CA GLU A 219 -0.82 21.52 -0.98
C GLU A 219 -0.69 21.24 0.53
N ILE A 220 -0.96 20.00 0.95
CA ILE A 220 -0.89 19.62 2.37
C ILE A 220 0.53 19.38 2.86
N ASN A 221 1.49 19.16 1.97
CA ASN A 221 2.90 18.98 2.29
C ASN A 221 3.83 19.72 1.32
N PRO A 222 3.95 21.06 1.46
CA PRO A 222 4.70 21.90 0.52
C PRO A 222 6.20 21.59 0.43
N SER A 223 6.77 21.01 1.49
CA SER A 223 8.18 20.56 1.54
C SER A 223 8.46 19.35 0.64
N ASP A 224 7.41 18.65 0.18
CA ASP A 224 7.46 17.57 -0.80
C ASP A 224 8.53 16.49 -0.51
N GLU A 225 8.60 16.06 0.75
CA GLU A 225 9.52 15.00 1.18
C GLU A 225 9.28 13.66 0.48
N GLN A 226 8.06 13.42 -0.03
CA GLN A 226 7.71 12.22 -0.81
C GLN A 226 8.14 12.29 -2.28
N GLY A 227 8.58 13.46 -2.77
CA GLY A 227 8.89 13.63 -4.19
C GLY A 227 7.66 13.52 -5.10
N ILE A 228 6.49 13.97 -4.63
CA ILE A 228 5.24 14.07 -5.38
C ILE A 228 5.42 14.94 -6.62
N ARG A 229 6.32 15.95 -6.60
CA ARG A 229 6.62 16.78 -7.78
C ARG A 229 6.99 15.95 -9.01
N TYR A 230 7.75 14.87 -8.85
CA TYR A 230 8.18 14.02 -9.95
C TYR A 230 7.01 13.24 -10.55
N LYS A 231 6.15 12.68 -9.69
CA LYS A 231 4.96 11.92 -10.09
C LYS A 231 3.92 12.82 -10.75
N LEU A 232 3.70 14.02 -10.18
CA LEU A 232 2.82 15.02 -10.77
C LEU A 232 3.32 15.45 -12.16
N LEU A 233 4.62 15.69 -12.32
CA LEU A 233 5.18 16.05 -13.62
C LEU A 233 4.88 15.00 -14.69
N ASN A 234 4.97 13.71 -14.37
CA ASN A 234 4.62 12.62 -15.29
C ASN A 234 3.15 12.68 -15.73
N VAL A 235 2.23 12.75 -14.77
CA VAL A 235 0.79 12.86 -15.05
C VAL A 235 0.48 14.11 -15.90
N LEU A 236 1.11 15.25 -15.58
CA LEU A 236 0.91 16.49 -16.32
C LEU A 236 1.46 16.41 -17.75
N ILE A 237 2.62 15.76 -17.96
CA ILE A 237 3.16 15.52 -19.30
C ILE A 237 2.18 14.70 -20.12
N ARG A 238 1.65 13.59 -19.56
CA ARG A 238 0.67 12.73 -20.24
C ARG A 238 -0.59 13.50 -20.63
N LEU A 239 -1.16 14.28 -19.69
CA LEU A 239 -2.31 15.18 -19.92
C LEU A 239 -2.00 16.35 -20.88
N ASN A 240 -0.73 16.67 -21.09
CA ASN A 240 -0.26 17.87 -21.78
C ASN A 240 -0.85 19.18 -21.18
N ASP A 241 -1.01 19.22 -19.86
CA ASP A 241 -1.53 20.39 -19.14
C ASP A 241 -0.42 21.42 -18.92
N ARG A 242 -0.18 22.24 -19.95
CA ARG A 242 0.87 23.26 -19.96
C ARG A 242 0.75 24.26 -18.82
N THR A 243 -0.47 24.58 -18.39
CA THR A 243 -0.72 25.56 -17.33
C THR A 243 -0.25 25.03 -15.98
N SER A 244 -0.65 23.81 -15.61
CA SER A 244 -0.17 23.20 -14.37
C SER A 244 1.33 22.89 -14.42
N ILE A 245 1.89 22.54 -15.59
CA ILE A 245 3.35 22.33 -15.73
C ILE A 245 4.13 23.61 -15.44
N ASN A 246 3.72 24.75 -16.02
CA ASN A 246 4.43 26.00 -15.79
C ASN A 246 4.35 26.42 -14.31
N LYS A 247 3.20 26.22 -13.66
CA LYS A 247 3.06 26.44 -12.21
C LYS A 247 4.00 25.53 -11.41
N LEU A 248 4.09 24.26 -11.78
CA LEU A 248 4.96 23.29 -11.12
C LEU A 248 6.44 23.65 -11.30
N PHE A 249 6.85 24.09 -12.49
CA PHE A 249 8.22 24.54 -12.74
C PHE A 249 8.59 25.81 -11.97
N GLU A 250 7.66 26.75 -11.81
CA GLU A 250 7.92 27.93 -10.97
C GLU A 250 8.03 27.54 -9.49
N LEU A 251 7.14 26.67 -9.01
CA LEU A 251 7.15 26.19 -7.62
C LEU A 251 8.47 25.49 -7.26
N TYR A 252 9.05 24.75 -8.21
CA TYR A 252 10.32 24.02 -8.05
C TYR A 252 11.41 24.55 -8.99
N LYS A 253 11.56 25.88 -9.12
CA LYS A 253 12.53 26.49 -10.05
C LYS A 253 14.00 26.19 -9.74
N GLU A 254 14.31 25.90 -8.48
CA GLU A 254 15.66 25.53 -8.03
C GLU A 254 15.95 24.03 -8.17
N GLU A 255 14.93 23.20 -8.41
CA GLU A 255 15.10 21.77 -8.64
C GLU A 255 15.81 21.55 -9.98
N LYS A 256 16.94 20.87 -9.92
CA LYS A 256 17.81 20.63 -11.08
C LYS A 256 18.34 19.20 -11.06
N SER A 257 17.80 18.27 -10.27
CA SER A 257 18.22 16.86 -10.29
C SER A 257 18.18 16.27 -11.71
N ALA A 258 18.92 15.18 -11.94
CA ALA A 258 18.87 14.53 -13.25
C ALA A 258 17.43 14.09 -13.53
N THR A 259 16.78 13.47 -12.54
CA THR A 259 15.35 13.11 -12.57
C THR A 259 14.46 14.26 -13.08
N TRP A 260 14.58 15.46 -12.50
CA TRP A 260 13.78 16.60 -12.94
C TRP A 260 14.10 17.02 -14.37
N MET A 261 15.38 17.11 -14.70
CA MET A 261 15.84 17.64 -15.98
C MET A 261 15.53 16.70 -17.16
N TYR A 262 15.57 15.37 -16.97
CA TYR A 262 15.11 14.42 -18.00
C TYR A 262 13.60 14.60 -18.28
N SER A 263 12.76 14.71 -17.24
CA SER A 263 11.32 14.93 -17.43
C SER A 263 11.00 16.29 -18.04
N LYS A 264 11.73 17.37 -17.68
CA LYS A 264 11.64 18.67 -18.36
C LYS A 264 12.01 18.57 -19.84
N ALA A 265 13.08 17.84 -20.15
CA ALA A 265 13.53 17.63 -21.51
C ALA A 265 12.45 16.91 -22.35
N LEU A 266 11.84 15.86 -21.80
CA LEU A 266 10.72 15.15 -22.43
C LEU A 266 9.51 16.07 -22.67
N TYR A 267 9.12 16.88 -21.68
CA TYR A 267 8.04 17.85 -21.82
C TYR A 267 8.28 18.83 -22.97
N TYR A 268 9.48 19.44 -23.02
CA TYR A 268 9.81 20.39 -24.07
C TYR A 268 9.90 19.72 -25.44
N PHE A 269 10.44 18.51 -25.50
CA PHE A 269 10.47 17.71 -26.73
C PHE A 269 9.05 17.44 -27.24
N LYS A 270 8.15 16.93 -26.38
CA LYS A 270 6.73 16.69 -26.69
C LYS A 270 6.06 17.93 -27.28
N ASN A 271 6.42 19.10 -26.79
CA ASN A 271 5.84 20.38 -27.18
C ASN A 271 6.63 21.12 -28.28
N LYS A 272 7.60 20.44 -28.92
CA LYS A 272 8.42 20.98 -30.02
C LYS A 272 9.28 22.21 -29.63
N SER A 273 9.51 22.42 -28.34
CA SER A 273 10.38 23.48 -27.81
C SER A 273 11.83 23.01 -27.81
N MET A 274 12.39 22.81 -29.01
CA MET A 274 13.61 22.02 -29.17
C MET A 274 14.87 22.63 -28.54
N PHE A 275 14.96 23.96 -28.51
CA PHE A 275 16.03 24.65 -27.80
C PHE A 275 16.04 24.30 -26.30
N LEU A 276 14.88 24.41 -25.65
CA LEU A 276 14.72 24.09 -24.22
C LEU A 276 14.88 22.59 -23.94
N ALA A 277 14.43 21.73 -24.87
CA ALA A 277 14.60 20.29 -24.76
C ALA A 277 16.08 19.90 -24.79
N ASN A 278 16.84 20.46 -25.74
CA ASN A 278 18.29 20.22 -25.88
C ASN A 278 19.09 20.80 -24.71
N ASP A 279 18.71 21.98 -24.21
CA ASP A 279 19.34 22.55 -23.01
C ASP A 279 19.08 21.66 -21.78
N SER A 280 17.82 21.26 -21.58
CA SER A 280 17.43 20.44 -20.43
C SER A 280 18.11 19.08 -20.43
N ILE A 281 18.16 18.38 -21.58
CA ILE A 281 18.80 17.06 -21.67
C ILE A 281 20.33 17.15 -21.48
N LYS A 282 20.96 18.24 -21.93
CA LYS A 282 22.39 18.49 -21.69
C LYS A 282 22.68 18.58 -20.21
N VAL A 283 21.90 19.36 -19.47
CA VAL A 283 22.02 19.49 -18.01
C VAL A 283 21.74 18.14 -17.33
N ALA A 284 20.68 17.45 -17.73
CA ALA A 284 20.31 16.15 -17.16
C ALA A 284 21.44 15.13 -17.27
N ARG A 285 22.04 15.02 -18.46
CA ARG A 285 23.17 14.11 -18.72
C ARG A 285 24.43 14.46 -17.96
N SER A 286 24.74 15.76 -17.82
CA SER A 286 25.91 16.20 -17.03
C SER A 286 25.79 15.85 -15.54
N LYS A 287 24.57 15.63 -15.05
CA LYS A 287 24.30 15.23 -13.67
C LYS A 287 24.28 13.71 -13.51
N ASN A 288 23.60 13.02 -14.41
CA ASN A 288 23.57 11.57 -14.42
C ASN A 288 23.21 11.06 -15.83
N LYS A 289 24.23 10.64 -16.58
CA LYS A 289 24.03 10.08 -17.92
C LYS A 289 23.43 8.68 -17.91
N TYR A 290 23.57 7.94 -16.81
CA TYR A 290 23.07 6.58 -16.70
C TYR A 290 21.54 6.52 -16.78
N VAL A 291 20.83 7.56 -16.33
CA VAL A 291 19.37 7.67 -16.54
C VAL A 291 19.00 7.48 -18.03
N GLY A 292 19.67 8.19 -18.93
CA GLY A 292 19.46 8.05 -20.38
C GLY A 292 19.82 6.66 -20.90
N LEU A 293 20.86 6.04 -20.35
CA LEU A 293 21.27 4.67 -20.72
C LEU A 293 20.26 3.61 -20.26
N TYR A 294 19.70 3.78 -19.07
CA TYR A 294 18.66 2.89 -18.55
C TYR A 294 17.38 2.99 -19.38
N LEU A 295 16.94 4.21 -19.72
CA LEU A 295 15.77 4.42 -20.60
C LEU A 295 15.94 3.72 -21.96
N LEU A 296 17.14 3.73 -22.54
CA LEU A 296 17.45 3.10 -23.83
C LEU A 296 17.72 1.59 -23.74
N ASP A 297 17.68 0.99 -22.55
CA ASP A 297 18.13 -0.38 -22.27
C ASP A 297 19.59 -0.66 -22.71
N TRP A 298 20.43 0.36 -22.62
CA TRP A 298 21.84 0.35 -23.07
C TRP A 298 22.83 0.18 -21.92
N ARG A 299 22.42 -0.62 -20.93
CA ARG A 299 23.14 -0.81 -19.66
C ARG A 299 24.59 -1.29 -19.85
N ASN A 300 24.86 -2.03 -20.93
CA ASN A 300 26.17 -2.59 -21.26
C ASN A 300 26.95 -1.80 -22.34
N ALA A 301 26.35 -0.77 -22.93
CA ALA A 301 26.91 -0.09 -24.11
C ALA A 301 28.11 0.82 -23.80
N PHE A 302 28.24 1.28 -22.55
CA PHE A 302 29.33 2.14 -22.11
C PHE A 302 30.13 1.41 -21.02
N GLY A 303 31.18 0.71 -21.45
CA GLY A 303 32.00 -0.13 -20.58
C GLY A 303 32.76 0.64 -19.50
N ARG A 304 32.99 -0.03 -18.36
CA ARG A 304 33.89 0.29 -17.21
C ARG A 304 34.08 1.78 -16.83
N GLU A 305 33.09 2.63 -17.03
CA GLU A 305 33.09 3.88 -16.26
C GLU A 305 32.73 3.55 -14.81
N PHE A 306 33.40 4.21 -13.87
CA PHE A 306 33.07 4.10 -12.45
C PHE A 306 31.70 4.74 -12.24
N VAL A 307 30.65 3.91 -12.26
CA VAL A 307 29.29 4.28 -11.84
C VAL A 307 29.26 4.19 -10.31
N THR A 308 28.81 5.23 -9.63
CA THR A 308 28.53 5.08 -8.20
C THR A 308 27.20 4.34 -7.99
N GLU A 309 27.03 3.69 -6.83
CA GLU A 309 25.75 3.03 -6.53
C GLU A 309 24.60 4.05 -6.44
N GLU A 310 24.87 5.30 -6.05
CA GLU A 310 23.86 6.37 -6.04
C GLU A 310 23.41 6.76 -7.46
N GLU A 311 24.34 6.95 -8.39
CA GLU A 311 24.00 7.29 -9.79
C GLU A 311 23.17 6.17 -10.44
N LYS A 312 23.54 4.93 -10.16
CA LYS A 312 22.81 3.75 -10.61
C LYS A 312 21.42 3.68 -9.99
N ALA A 313 21.29 3.91 -8.69
CA ALA A 313 20.01 3.91 -7.99
C ALA A 313 19.06 5.00 -8.52
N GLU A 314 19.57 6.22 -8.79
CA GLU A 314 18.77 7.28 -9.42
C GLU A 314 18.31 6.88 -10.83
N ALA A 315 19.19 6.25 -11.62
CA ALA A 315 18.84 5.79 -12.97
C ALA A 315 17.76 4.69 -12.97
N VAL A 316 17.87 3.71 -12.07
CA VAL A 316 16.84 2.67 -11.88
C VAL A 316 15.52 3.29 -11.44
N TYR A 317 15.55 4.16 -10.42
CA TYR A 317 14.35 4.84 -9.94
C TYR A 317 13.66 5.66 -11.04
N TYR A 318 14.43 6.43 -11.82
CA TYR A 318 13.87 7.21 -12.92
C TYR A 318 13.25 6.30 -13.98
N TYR A 319 13.94 5.23 -14.38
CA TYR A 319 13.43 4.28 -15.36
C TYR A 319 12.08 3.70 -14.94
N ASP A 320 12.00 3.15 -13.72
CA ASP A 320 10.80 2.50 -13.19
C ASP A 320 9.59 3.46 -13.14
N GLU A 321 9.82 4.72 -12.80
CA GLU A 321 8.74 5.72 -12.67
C GLU A 321 8.38 6.42 -13.99
N ASN A 322 9.24 6.43 -15.02
CA ASN A 322 9.07 7.32 -16.19
C ASN A 322 9.04 6.62 -17.55
N ILE A 323 9.47 5.36 -17.68
CA ILE A 323 9.61 4.69 -18.99
C ILE A 323 8.31 4.67 -19.79
N VAL A 324 7.16 4.49 -19.13
CA VAL A 324 5.84 4.54 -19.75
C VAL A 324 5.60 5.90 -20.42
N VAL A 325 5.90 7.00 -19.72
CA VAL A 325 5.70 8.36 -20.24
C VAL A 325 6.59 8.63 -21.43
N TRP A 326 7.84 8.16 -21.40
CA TRP A 326 8.76 8.28 -22.53
C TRP A 326 8.21 7.54 -23.76
N ASN A 327 7.79 6.29 -23.61
CA ASN A 327 7.24 5.48 -24.70
C ASN A 327 5.94 6.05 -25.30
N GLU A 328 5.10 6.71 -24.50
CA GLU A 328 3.89 7.38 -25.00
C GLU A 328 4.18 8.62 -25.85
N VAL A 329 5.33 9.29 -25.65
CA VAL A 329 5.71 10.46 -26.44
C VAL A 329 6.39 10.02 -27.73
N LYS A 330 5.65 10.08 -28.83
CA LYS A 330 6.13 9.67 -30.16
C LYS A 330 7.48 10.30 -30.51
N GLY A 331 8.47 9.45 -30.83
CA GLY A 331 9.80 9.84 -31.28
C GLY A 331 10.76 10.29 -30.16
N SER A 332 10.35 10.24 -28.90
CA SER A 332 11.19 10.62 -27.76
C SER A 332 12.40 9.70 -27.61
N MET A 333 12.23 8.40 -27.81
CA MET A 333 13.29 7.39 -27.67
C MET A 333 14.36 7.54 -28.76
N ASP A 334 13.95 7.71 -30.02
CA ASP A 334 14.88 8.00 -31.13
C ASP A 334 15.63 9.31 -30.93
N TRP A 335 14.94 10.31 -30.37
CA TRP A 335 15.56 11.59 -30.04
C TRP A 335 16.57 11.44 -28.90
N LEU A 336 16.19 10.76 -27.81
CA LEU A 336 17.07 10.49 -26.67
C LEU A 336 18.32 9.74 -27.13
N LEU A 337 18.15 8.70 -27.95
CA LEU A 337 19.24 7.95 -28.58
C LEU A 337 20.24 8.87 -29.27
N LYS A 338 19.77 9.76 -30.16
CA LYS A 338 20.65 10.74 -30.83
C LYS A 338 21.37 11.63 -29.82
N LYS A 339 20.66 12.12 -28.80
CA LYS A 339 21.26 12.97 -27.76
C LYS A 339 22.29 12.25 -26.90
N MET A 340 22.16 10.94 -26.71
CA MET A 340 23.16 10.13 -26.01
C MET A 340 24.40 9.90 -26.86
N LEU A 341 24.27 9.72 -28.18
CA LEU A 341 25.37 9.51 -29.13
C LEU A 341 26.13 10.79 -29.51
N GLU A 342 25.48 11.96 -29.52
CA GLU A 342 26.10 13.24 -29.89
C GLU A 342 27.27 13.66 -28.98
N PHE A 343 27.45 13.01 -27.83
CA PHE A 343 28.49 13.35 -26.86
C PHE A 343 29.19 12.09 -26.30
N SER A 344 29.14 10.98 -27.04
CA SER A 344 29.91 9.76 -26.76
C SER A 344 31.31 9.84 -27.34
#